data_AF-A0A5Q0H0D1-F1
#
_entry.id   AF-A0A5Q0H0D1-F1
#
_cell.length_a   1.000
_cell.length_b   1.000
_cell.length_c   1.000
_cell.angle_alpha   90.00
_cell.angle_beta   90.00
_cell.angle_gamma   90.00
#
_symmetry.space_group_name_H-M   'P 1'
#
loop_
_entity.id
_entity.type
_entity.pdbx_description
1 polymer ?
#
loop_
_entity_poly.entity_id
_entity_poly.type
_entity_poly.pdbx_seq_one_letter_code
_entity_poly.pdbx_strand_id
1 'polypeptide(L)'
;MSGTVKLRVRVFTMAATNANFRSDYALARAMGLNRSTVTRVVAGVLQPGPAFIAGALTVLAPLRFEDLFEVVLDNPTEAELDRLRVQAGG
;
A
#
# COMPACT_ATOMS: atom_id res chain seq x y z
N MET A 1 -6.40 19.96 4.10
CA MET A 1 -5.60 18.85 4.64
C MET A 1 -5.20 17.96 3.47
N SER A 2 -3.90 17.73 3.25
CA SER A 2 -3.44 16.71 2.32
C SER A 2 -2.97 15.49 3.10
N GLY A 3 -3.30 14.33 2.57
CA GLY A 3 -2.72 13.08 2.99
C GLY A 3 -2.25 12.32 1.77
N THR A 4 -1.34 11.41 1.99
CA THR A 4 -0.81 10.51 0.96
C THR A 4 -1.10 9.08 1.34
N VAL A 5 -1.17 8.21 0.34
CA VAL A 5 -1.30 6.76 0.56
C VAL A 5 0.10 6.17 0.54
N LYS A 6 0.44 5.38 1.56
CA LYS A 6 1.67 4.58 1.58
C LYS A 6 1.37 3.10 1.51
N LEU A 7 2.30 2.35 0.93
CA LEU A 7 2.25 0.89 0.89
C LEU A 7 2.74 0.32 2.22
N ARG A 8 1.99 -0.60 2.82
CA ARG A 8 2.47 -1.46 3.91
C ARG A 8 3.39 -2.53 3.34
N VAL A 9 4.62 -2.14 2.99
CA VAL A 9 5.57 -2.95 2.19
C VAL A 9 5.69 -4.39 2.70
N ARG A 10 5.85 -4.58 4.02
CA ARG A 10 5.98 -5.92 4.61
C ARG A 10 4.74 -6.78 4.38
N VAL A 11 3.55 -6.22 4.60
CA VAL A 11 2.28 -6.95 4.42
C VAL A 11 2.06 -7.27 2.95
N PHE A 12 2.32 -6.31 2.07
CA PHE A 12 2.21 -6.50 0.62
C PHE A 12 3.13 -7.60 0.09
N THR A 13 4.41 -7.60 0.48
CA THR A 13 5.38 -8.62 0.03
C THR A 13 5.01 -10.01 0.53
N MET A 14 4.53 -10.11 1.79
CA MET A 14 4.04 -11.38 2.34
C MET A 14 2.80 -11.86 1.58
N ALA A 15 1.82 -10.96 1.34
CA ALA A 15 0.61 -11.28 0.59
C ALA A 15 0.92 -11.75 -0.84
N ALA A 16 1.81 -11.06 -1.55
CA ALA A 16 2.25 -11.46 -2.89
C ALA A 16 2.91 -12.85 -2.90
N THR A 17 3.74 -13.14 -1.88
CA THR A 17 4.36 -14.45 -1.72
C THR A 17 3.33 -15.54 -1.46
N ASN A 18 2.34 -15.27 -0.59
CA ASN A 18 1.25 -16.21 -0.28
C ASN A 18 0.31 -16.44 -1.48
N ALA A 19 0.12 -15.42 -2.32
CA ALA A 19 -0.55 -15.51 -3.61
C ALA A 19 0.33 -16.16 -4.71
N ASN A 20 1.47 -16.75 -4.32
CA ASN A 20 2.39 -17.51 -5.15
C ASN A 20 3.12 -16.67 -6.24
N PHE A 21 3.21 -15.35 -6.09
CA PHE A 21 4.06 -14.50 -6.93
C PHE A 21 5.50 -14.55 -6.46
N ARG A 22 6.35 -15.26 -7.20
CA ARG A 22 7.77 -15.48 -6.84
C ARG A 22 8.73 -14.40 -7.36
N SER A 23 8.22 -13.39 -8.05
CA SER A 23 9.03 -12.24 -8.52
C SER A 23 8.18 -11.00 -8.73
N ASP A 24 8.80 -9.82 -8.58
CA ASP A 24 8.22 -8.52 -8.92
C ASP A 24 7.70 -8.48 -10.36
N TYR A 25 8.36 -9.19 -11.29
CA TYR A 25 7.94 -9.24 -12.68
C TYR A 25 6.60 -9.96 -12.85
N ALA A 26 6.44 -11.13 -12.22
CA ALA A 26 5.19 -11.89 -12.28
C ALA A 26 4.03 -11.11 -11.64
N LEU A 27 4.30 -10.48 -10.49
CA LEU A 27 3.33 -9.63 -9.80
C LEU A 27 2.94 -8.41 -10.65
N ALA A 28 3.92 -7.69 -11.21
CA ALA A 28 3.68 -6.53 -12.05
C ALA A 28 2.82 -6.89 -13.28
N ARG A 29 3.10 -8.03 -13.93
CA ARG A 29 2.27 -8.50 -15.05
C ARG A 29 0.84 -8.81 -14.62
N ALA A 30 0.65 -9.48 -13.49
CA ALA A 30 -0.69 -9.77 -12.96
C ALA A 30 -1.46 -8.49 -12.62
N MET A 31 -0.77 -7.47 -12.10
CA MET A 31 -1.35 -6.16 -11.79
C MET A 31 -1.59 -5.28 -13.03
N GLY A 32 -1.10 -5.68 -14.21
CA GLY A 32 -1.15 -4.86 -15.43
C GLY A 32 -0.21 -3.65 -15.40
N LEU A 33 0.92 -3.74 -14.70
CA LEU A 33 1.87 -2.64 -14.47
C LEU A 33 3.26 -2.92 -15.04
N ASN A 34 4.04 -1.86 -15.21
CA ASN A 34 5.47 -2.00 -15.47
C ASN A 34 6.19 -2.48 -14.19
N ARG A 35 7.12 -3.42 -14.35
CA ARG A 35 8.00 -3.89 -13.27
C ARG A 35 8.68 -2.73 -12.52
N SER A 36 9.15 -1.70 -13.24
CA SER A 36 9.84 -0.56 -12.62
C SER A 36 8.93 0.24 -11.68
N THR A 37 7.63 0.33 -11.99
CA THR A 37 6.63 0.94 -11.11
C THR A 37 6.52 0.14 -9.81
N VAL A 38 6.38 -1.19 -9.91
CA VAL A 38 6.25 -2.05 -8.73
C VAL A 38 7.49 -1.96 -7.85
N THR A 39 8.67 -2.12 -8.43
CA THR A 39 9.92 -2.06 -7.67
C THR A 39 10.13 -0.69 -7.00
N ARG A 40 9.79 0.43 -7.65
CA ARG A 40 9.92 1.77 -7.04
C ARG A 40 8.94 2.00 -5.90
N VAL A 41 7.71 1.49 -6.00
CA VAL A 41 6.72 1.60 -4.92
C VAL A 41 7.12 0.72 -3.73
N VAL A 42 7.52 -0.52 -3.97
CA VAL A 42 7.99 -1.45 -2.93
C VAL A 42 9.26 -0.91 -2.24
N ALA A 43 10.15 -0.25 -2.97
CA ALA A 43 11.34 0.39 -2.42
C ALA A 43 11.06 1.73 -1.70
N GLY A 44 9.81 2.22 -1.70
CA GLY A 44 9.45 3.50 -1.08
C GLY A 44 9.92 4.74 -1.85
N VAL A 45 10.44 4.58 -3.07
CA VAL A 45 10.90 5.66 -3.94
C VAL A 45 9.73 6.38 -4.63
N LEU A 46 8.61 5.67 -4.81
CA LEU A 46 7.38 6.19 -5.45
C LEU A 46 6.18 5.89 -4.55
N GLN A 47 5.27 6.85 -4.41
CA GLN A 47 3.99 6.59 -3.74
C GLN A 47 3.07 5.76 -4.64
N PRO A 48 2.29 4.82 -4.08
CA PRO A 48 1.33 4.03 -4.84
C PRO A 48 0.28 4.93 -5.49
N GLY A 49 0.29 4.97 -6.82
CA GLY A 49 -0.76 5.65 -7.60
C GLY A 49 -2.02 4.79 -7.77
N PRO A 50 -3.10 5.36 -8.35
CA PRO A 50 -4.39 4.67 -8.52
C PRO A 50 -4.27 3.31 -9.23
N ALA A 51 -3.47 3.22 -10.30
CA ALA A 51 -3.25 1.97 -11.03
C ALA A 51 -2.56 0.89 -10.17
N PHE A 52 -1.62 1.29 -9.31
CA PHE A 52 -0.96 0.37 -8.38
C PHE A 52 -1.95 -0.16 -7.35
N ILE A 53 -2.75 0.73 -6.75
CA ILE A 53 -3.74 0.39 -5.74
C ILE A 53 -4.79 -0.57 -6.32
N ALA A 54 -5.36 -0.24 -7.48
CA ALA A 54 -6.36 -1.09 -8.14
C ALA A 54 -5.80 -2.47 -8.49
N GLY A 55 -4.59 -2.53 -9.06
CA GLY A 55 -3.92 -3.79 -9.37
C GLY A 55 -3.65 -4.66 -8.14
N ALA A 56 -3.21 -4.04 -7.03
CA ALA A 56 -2.95 -4.74 -5.78
C ALA A 56 -4.22 -5.37 -5.20
N LEU A 57 -5.31 -4.58 -5.11
CA LEU A 57 -6.58 -5.05 -4.54
C LEU A 57 -7.25 -6.13 -5.40
N THR A 58 -7.04 -6.09 -6.72
CA THR A 58 -7.58 -7.10 -7.64
C THR A 58 -6.80 -8.40 -7.55
N VAL A 59 -5.46 -8.32 -7.60
CA VAL A 59 -4.59 -9.49 -7.68
C VAL A 59 -4.43 -10.19 -6.33
N LEU A 60 -4.48 -9.44 -5.24
CA LEU A 60 -4.29 -9.95 -3.88
C LEU A 60 -5.62 -10.08 -3.13
N ALA A 61 -6.74 -10.18 -3.84
CA ALA A 61 -8.03 -10.49 -3.23
C ALA A 61 -7.93 -11.76 -2.35
N PRO A 62 -8.59 -11.80 -1.18
CA PRO A 62 -9.63 -10.88 -0.71
C PRO A 62 -9.12 -9.69 0.13
N LEU A 63 -7.83 -9.36 0.09
CA LEU A 63 -7.27 -8.26 0.89
C LEU A 63 -7.89 -6.91 0.51
N ARG A 64 -8.13 -6.10 1.53
CA ARG A 64 -8.74 -4.78 1.43
C ARG A 64 -7.67 -3.68 1.42
N PHE A 65 -8.11 -2.45 1.22
CA PHE A 65 -7.22 -1.28 1.18
C PHE A 65 -6.42 -1.14 2.47
N GLU A 66 -7.07 -1.25 3.62
CA GLU A 66 -6.47 -1.10 4.94
C GLU A 66 -5.43 -2.20 5.29
N ASP A 67 -5.55 -3.37 4.67
CA ASP A 67 -4.58 -4.46 4.83
C ASP A 67 -3.25 -4.15 4.13
N LEU A 68 -3.33 -3.50 2.96
CA LEU A 68 -2.18 -3.28 2.06
C LEU A 68 -1.63 -1.86 2.13
N PHE A 69 -2.44 -0.89 2.54
CA PHE A 69 -2.13 0.52 2.48
C PHE A 69 -2.44 1.23 3.79
N GLU A 70 -1.84 2.40 3.94
CA GLU A 70 -2.14 3.33 5.02
C GLU A 70 -2.26 4.75 4.46
N VAL A 71 -3.13 5.56 5.08
CA VAL A 71 -3.23 6.98 4.80
C VAL A 71 -2.37 7.73 5.81
N VAL A 72 -1.39 8.47 5.32
CA VAL A 72 -0.48 9.28 6.14
C VAL A 72 -0.78 10.75 5.88
N LEU A 73 -0.93 11.51 6.95
CA LEU A 73 -1.20 12.95 6.89
C LEU A 73 0.13 13.70 6.79
N ASP A 74 0.24 14.67 5.87
CA ASP A 74 1.50 15.38 5.64
C ASP A 74 1.83 16.37 6.78
N ASN A 75 0.81 16.92 7.43
CA ASN A 75 0.92 17.83 8.58
C ASN A 75 -0.35 17.74 9.46
N PRO A 76 -0.49 16.70 10.31
CA PRO A 76 -1.60 16.63 11.25
C PRO A 76 -1.46 17.70 12.33
N THR A 77 -2.57 18.36 12.69
CA THR A 77 -2.60 19.26 13.85
C THR A 77 -2.56 18.47 15.16
N GLU A 78 -2.11 19.07 16.26
CA GLU A 78 -2.06 18.41 17.59
C GLU A 78 -3.43 17.88 18.04
N ALA A 79 -4.51 18.63 17.77
CA ALA A 79 -5.87 18.20 18.08
C ALA A 79 -6.30 16.94 17.30
N GLU A 80 -5.72 16.71 16.12
CA GLU A 80 -5.98 15.52 15.30
C GLU A 80 -5.10 14.35 15.73
N LEU A 81 -3.85 14.61 16.09
CA LEU A 81 -2.99 13.61 16.73
C LEU A 81 -3.63 13.06 18.00
N ASP A 82 -4.25 13.92 18.80
CA ASP A 82 -4.94 13.52 20.03
C ASP A 82 -6.16 12.63 19.75
N ARG A 83 -6.98 12.97 18.74
CA ARG A 83 -8.11 12.13 18.31
C ARG A 83 -7.65 10.75 17.80
N LEU A 84 -6.58 10.70 17.02
CA LEU A 84 -6.03 9.44 16.50
C LEU A 84 -5.48 8.56 17.62
N ARG A 85 -4.87 9.15 18.66
CA ARG A 85 -4.37 8.42 19.84
C ARG A 85 -5.52 7.81 20.65
N VAL A 86 -6.63 8.53 20.82
CA VAL A 86 -7.83 8.03 21.52
C VAL A 86 -8.49 6.87 20.76
N GLN A 87 -8.52 6.90 19.43
CA GLN A 87 -9.09 5.82 18.61
C GLN A 87 -8.21 4.56 18.53
N ALA A 88 -6.89 4.67 18.71
CA ALA A 88 -5.96 3.54 18.66
C ALA A 88 -5.79 2.79 19.99
N GLY A 89 -6.32 3.34 21.09
CA GLY A 89 -6.18 2.80 22.46
C GLY A 89 -7.45 2.17 23.05
N GLY A 90 -8.46 1.87 22.22
CA GLY A 90 -9.72 1.22 22.61
C GLY A 90 -9.76 -0.27 22.28
#